data_AF-A0A7T5JSH7-F1
#
_entry.id   AF-A0A7T5JSH7-F1
#
_cell.length_a   1.000
_cell.length_b   1.000
_cell.length_c   1.000
_cell.angle_alpha   90.00
_cell.angle_beta   90.00
_cell.angle_gamma   90.00
#
_symmetry.space_group_name_H-M   'P 1'
#
loop_
_entity.id
_entity.type
_entity.pdbx_description
1 polymer ?
#
loop_
_entity_poly.entity_id
_entity_poly.type
_entity_poly.pdbx_seq_one_letter_code
_entity_poly.pdbx_strand_id
1 'polypeptide(L)'
;MMRSFTVRPQPKTGESLTSFLSTVANRNSRQLKDILRMLEVTSDDLRRRDYYRLDFIPSRYVPLESLSELTGVSPVVLNALTFQPLIKKFFDYKEPESANVKLTLQRDIDVQHRRFCPACLKENGVYQLLWQTSTVRS
;
A
#
# COMPACT_ATOMS: atom_id res chain seq x y z
N MET A 1 -4.90 -23.98 -3.29
CA MET A 1 -5.62 -23.29 -2.21
C MET A 1 -4.61 -22.44 -1.46
N MET A 2 -4.73 -21.12 -1.54
CA MET A 2 -3.82 -20.19 -0.88
C MET A 2 -4.03 -20.29 0.64
N ARG A 3 -2.98 -20.56 1.41
CA ARG A 3 -3.07 -20.61 2.88
C ARG A 3 -3.22 -19.18 3.38
N SER A 4 -4.34 -18.89 4.04
CA SER A 4 -4.59 -17.60 4.67
C SER A 4 -3.70 -17.38 5.91
N PHE A 5 -3.48 -16.12 6.29
CA PHE A 5 -2.76 -15.82 7.53
C PHE A 5 -3.55 -16.24 8.77
N THR A 6 -2.84 -16.73 9.78
CA THR A 6 -3.40 -17.12 11.07
C THR A 6 -3.71 -15.91 11.93
N VAL A 7 -2.84 -14.90 11.91
CA VAL A 7 -3.08 -13.59 12.55
C VAL A 7 -3.56 -12.60 11.49
N ARG A 8 -4.79 -12.11 11.63
CA ARG A 8 -5.45 -11.21 10.67
C ARG A 8 -5.72 -9.86 11.33
N PRO A 9 -4.70 -8.99 11.45
CA PRO A 9 -4.93 -7.65 11.98
C PRO A 9 -5.89 -6.90 11.06
N GLN A 10 -6.73 -6.04 11.65
CA GLN A 10 -7.54 -5.10 10.89
C GLN A 10 -6.73 -3.82 10.63
N PRO A 11 -6.86 -3.20 9.45
CA PRO A 11 -6.18 -1.95 9.16
C PRO A 11 -6.68 -0.83 10.08
N LYS A 12 -5.79 0.11 10.40
CA LYS A 12 -6.15 1.29 11.18
C LYS A 12 -6.65 2.42 10.27
N THR A 13 -7.44 3.33 10.83
CA THR A 13 -7.91 4.51 10.11
C THR A 13 -6.73 5.33 9.56
N GLY A 14 -6.80 5.63 8.27
CA GLY A 14 -5.77 6.40 7.55
C GLY A 14 -4.47 5.64 7.26
N GLU A 15 -4.36 4.38 7.67
CA GLU A 15 -3.19 3.54 7.40
C GLU A 15 -2.95 3.36 5.90
N SER A 16 -1.68 3.37 5.50
CA SER A 16 -1.25 3.04 4.13
C SER A 16 -1.20 1.53 3.89
N LEU A 17 -1.45 1.09 2.66
CA LEU A 17 -1.41 -0.32 2.29
C LEU A 17 -0.06 -0.95 2.62
N THR A 18 1.05 -0.29 2.31
CA THR A 18 2.39 -0.79 2.65
C THR A 18 2.62 -0.93 4.16
N SER A 19 2.06 -0.03 4.98
CA SER A 19 2.07 -0.16 6.45
C SER A 19 1.27 -1.37 6.89
N PHE A 20 0.05 -1.49 6.38
CA PHE A 20 -0.85 -2.59 6.71
C PHE A 20 -0.21 -3.95 6.37
N LEU A 21 0.34 -4.10 5.16
CA LEU A 21 1.00 -5.33 4.74
C LEU A 21 2.27 -5.60 5.57
N SER A 22 3.00 -4.57 5.98
CA SER A 22 4.13 -4.72 6.90
C SER A 22 3.68 -5.21 8.28
N THR A 23 2.56 -4.68 8.79
CA THR A 23 1.94 -5.13 10.04
C THR A 23 1.48 -6.59 9.95
N VAL A 24 0.78 -6.97 8.87
CA VAL A 24 0.38 -8.36 8.61
C VAL A 24 1.59 -9.28 8.57
N ALA A 25 2.64 -8.88 7.83
CA ALA A 25 3.87 -9.66 7.72
C ALA A 25 4.51 -9.87 9.10
N ASN A 26 4.73 -8.78 9.84
CA ASN A 26 5.35 -8.82 11.16
C ASN A 26 4.56 -9.68 12.15
N ARG A 27 3.23 -9.56 12.16
CA ARG A 27 2.35 -10.35 13.05
C ARG A 27 2.31 -11.84 12.72
N ASN A 28 2.71 -12.22 11.50
CA ASN A 28 2.79 -13.61 11.05
C ASN A 28 4.25 -14.08 10.90
N SER A 29 5.23 -13.36 11.47
CA SER A 29 6.67 -13.68 11.39
C SER A 29 7.17 -13.85 9.94
N ARG A 30 6.67 -12.99 9.05
CA ARG A 30 7.03 -12.90 7.63
C ARG A 30 7.59 -11.52 7.31
N GLN A 31 8.19 -11.39 6.14
CA GLN A 31 8.53 -10.11 5.53
C GLN A 31 7.50 -9.76 4.44
N LEU A 32 7.37 -8.47 4.12
CA LEU A 32 6.48 -8.00 3.04
C LEU A 32 6.73 -8.73 1.70
N LYS A 33 7.99 -9.02 1.37
CA LYS A 33 8.35 -9.79 0.17
C LYS A 33 7.74 -11.20 0.13
N ASP A 34 7.49 -11.80 1.30
CA ASP A 34 6.90 -13.14 1.40
C ASP A 34 5.40 -13.07 1.09
N ILE A 35 4.71 -12.01 1.52
CA ILE A 35 3.33 -11.72 1.13
C ILE A 35 3.25 -11.54 -0.39
N LEU A 36 4.14 -10.72 -0.96
CA LEU A 36 4.18 -10.49 -2.40
C LEU A 36 4.40 -11.78 -3.18
N ARG A 37 5.31 -12.64 -2.71
CA ARG A 37 5.53 -13.97 -3.30
C ARG A 37 4.30 -14.88 -3.22
N MET A 38 3.55 -14.83 -2.12
CA MET A 38 2.28 -15.58 -2.00
C MET A 38 1.22 -15.10 -2.98
N LEU A 39 1.30 -13.84 -3.40
CA LEU A 39 0.47 -13.23 -4.45
C LEU A 39 1.09 -13.35 -5.85
N GLU A 40 2.10 -14.20 -6.00
CA GLU A 40 2.81 -14.44 -7.27
C GLU A 40 3.50 -13.20 -7.86
N VAL A 41 3.74 -12.17 -7.03
CA VAL A 41 4.45 -10.95 -7.42
C VAL A 41 5.95 -11.20 -7.34
N THR A 42 6.63 -11.09 -8.49
CA THR A 42 8.07 -11.31 -8.60
C THR A 42 8.88 -10.04 -8.33
N SER A 43 10.19 -10.19 -8.18
CA SER A 43 11.11 -9.04 -8.08
C SER A 43 11.21 -8.22 -9.37
N ASP A 44 10.87 -8.82 -10.51
CA ASP A 44 10.81 -8.14 -11.80
C ASP A 44 9.56 -7.27 -11.89
N ASP A 45 8.45 -7.70 -11.28
CA ASP A 45 7.22 -6.92 -11.15
C ASP A 45 7.40 -5.76 -10.17
N LEU A 46 7.99 -6.03 -8.98
CA LEU A 46 8.09 -5.05 -7.92
C LEU A 46 9.36 -5.21 -7.07
N ARG A 47 10.34 -4.32 -7.30
CA ARG A 47 11.56 -4.24 -6.47
C ARG A 47 11.26 -3.58 -5.12
N ARG A 48 12.05 -3.92 -4.09
CA ARG A 48 11.90 -3.36 -2.72
C ARG A 48 11.87 -1.83 -2.68
N ARG A 49 12.71 -1.17 -3.48
CA ARG A 49 12.75 0.30 -3.58
C ARG A 49 11.48 0.91 -4.17
N ASP A 50 10.67 0.10 -4.83
CA ASP A 50 9.45 0.49 -5.52
C ASP A 50 8.18 0.14 -4.73
N TYR A 51 8.29 -0.36 -3.50
CA TYR A 51 7.13 -0.72 -2.66
C TYR A 51 6.14 0.43 -2.44
N TYR A 52 6.59 1.69 -2.49
CA TYR A 52 5.69 2.84 -2.45
C TYR A 52 4.57 2.76 -3.50
N ARG A 53 4.82 2.12 -4.66
CA ARG A 53 3.84 1.98 -5.74
C ARG A 53 2.60 1.18 -5.36
N LEU A 54 2.70 0.32 -4.34
CA LEU A 54 1.54 -0.37 -3.77
C LEU A 54 0.54 0.62 -3.18
N ASP A 55 1.00 1.73 -2.62
CA ASP A 55 0.13 2.77 -2.06
C ASP A 55 -0.52 3.64 -3.15
N PHE A 56 -0.08 3.56 -4.41
CA PHE A 56 -0.59 4.41 -5.50
C PHE A 56 -1.42 3.62 -6.52
N ILE A 57 -0.86 2.55 -7.05
CA ILE A 57 -1.45 1.78 -8.15
C ILE A 57 -1.39 0.29 -7.77
N PRO A 58 -2.07 -0.11 -6.68
CA PRO A 58 -2.04 -1.50 -6.23
C PRO A 58 -2.54 -2.44 -7.33
N SER A 59 -3.51 -2.02 -8.16
CA SER A 59 -4.07 -2.81 -9.27
C SER A 59 -3.04 -3.35 -10.25
N ARG A 60 -1.89 -2.66 -10.40
CA ARG A 60 -0.81 -3.08 -11.30
C ARG A 60 0.13 -4.12 -10.68
N TYR A 61 0.18 -4.20 -9.36
CA TYR A 61 1.20 -4.97 -8.64
C TYR A 61 0.63 -6.09 -7.80
N VAL A 62 -0.59 -5.96 -7.28
CA VAL A 62 -1.20 -6.94 -6.40
C VAL A 62 -2.67 -7.14 -6.76
N PRO A 63 -3.11 -8.41 -6.96
CA PRO A 63 -4.53 -8.72 -7.08
C PRO A 63 -5.23 -8.52 -5.73
N LEU A 64 -6.06 -7.48 -5.61
CA LEU A 64 -6.74 -7.13 -4.36
C LEU A 64 -7.66 -8.24 -3.84
N GLU A 65 -8.24 -9.05 -4.73
CA GLU A 65 -9.06 -10.21 -4.34
C GLU A 65 -8.23 -11.27 -3.64
N SER A 66 -7.09 -11.67 -4.21
CA SER A 66 -6.18 -12.63 -3.58
C SER A 66 -5.60 -12.06 -2.27
N LEU A 67 -5.31 -10.76 -2.23
CA LEU A 67 -4.88 -10.11 -0.99
C LEU A 67 -5.99 -10.11 0.08
N SER A 68 -7.25 -9.94 -0.33
CA SER A 68 -8.42 -10.04 0.54
C SER A 68 -8.56 -11.45 1.11
N GLU A 69 -8.42 -12.49 0.31
CA GLU A 69 -8.42 -13.88 0.79
C GLU A 69 -7.30 -14.16 1.79
N LEU A 70 -6.10 -13.62 1.51
CA LEU A 70 -4.91 -13.83 2.33
C LEU A 70 -5.02 -13.14 3.71
N THR A 71 -5.59 -11.93 3.73
CA THR A 71 -5.65 -11.05 4.92
C THR A 71 -6.98 -11.09 5.66
N GLY A 72 -8.06 -11.52 5.00
CA GLY A 72 -9.43 -11.43 5.50
C GLY A 72 -10.01 -10.00 5.49
N VAL A 73 -9.40 -9.07 4.76
CA VAL A 73 -9.84 -7.67 4.64
C VAL A 73 -10.46 -7.46 3.28
N SER A 74 -11.66 -6.86 3.21
CA SER A 74 -12.37 -6.72 1.94
C SER A 74 -11.58 -5.90 0.90
N PRO A 75 -11.74 -6.18 -0.40
CA PRO A 75 -11.04 -5.44 -1.45
C PRO A 75 -11.33 -3.93 -1.41
N VAL A 76 -12.56 -3.55 -1.01
CA VAL A 76 -12.96 -2.14 -0.83
C VAL A 76 -12.13 -1.47 0.24
N VAL A 77 -11.92 -2.13 1.39
CA VAL A 77 -11.10 -1.60 2.48
C VAL A 77 -9.64 -1.55 2.07
N LEU A 78 -9.11 -2.60 1.45
CA LEU A 78 -7.72 -2.63 0.95
C LEU A 78 -7.45 -1.48 -0.04
N ASN A 79 -8.39 -1.22 -0.95
CA ASN A 79 -8.31 -0.13 -1.90
C ASN A 79 -8.33 1.25 -1.20
N ALA A 80 -9.05 1.39 -0.09
CA ALA A 80 -9.10 2.62 0.70
C ALA A 80 -7.78 2.93 1.46
N LEU A 81 -6.89 1.93 1.61
CA LEU A 81 -5.53 2.13 2.16
C LEU A 81 -4.54 2.68 1.11
N THR A 82 -5.02 3.08 -0.06
CA THR A 82 -4.21 3.54 -1.20
C THR A 82 -4.73 4.86 -1.75
N PHE A 83 -3.93 5.51 -2.59
CA PHE A 83 -4.32 6.67 -3.38
C PHE A 83 -5.11 6.29 -4.64
N GLN A 84 -5.36 5.00 -4.92
CA GLN A 84 -6.09 4.60 -6.12
C GLN A 84 -7.48 5.25 -6.24
N PRO A 85 -8.30 5.37 -5.17
CA PRO A 85 -9.58 6.10 -5.24
C PRO A 85 -9.41 7.57 -5.64
N LEU A 86 -8.34 8.22 -5.20
CA LEU A 86 -8.03 9.60 -5.56
C LEU A 86 -7.58 9.68 -7.02
N ILE A 87 -6.65 8.81 -7.43
CA ILE A 87 -6.13 8.71 -8.80
C ILE A 87 -7.27 8.49 -9.80
N LYS A 88 -8.22 7.61 -9.51
CA LYS A 88 -9.39 7.36 -10.37
C LYS A 88 -10.27 8.59 -10.61
N LYS A 89 -10.21 9.62 -9.76
CA LYS A 89 -10.92 10.89 -9.97
C LYS A 89 -10.18 11.84 -10.93
N PHE A 90 -8.87 11.64 -11.10
CA PHE A 90 -8.03 12.49 -11.97
C PHE A 90 -7.80 11.90 -13.36
N PHE A 91 -7.91 10.57 -13.52
CA PHE A 91 -7.72 9.90 -14.79
C PHE A 91 -9.03 9.22 -15.22
N ASP A 92 -9.62 9.70 -16.33
CA ASP A 92 -10.84 9.16 -16.91
C ASP A 92 -10.66 7.70 -17.33
N TYR A 93 -11.16 6.77 -16.51
CA TYR A 93 -11.42 5.33 -16.70
C TYR A 93 -10.34 4.43 -17.33
N LYS A 94 -9.25 4.97 -17.88
CA LYS A 94 -8.09 4.22 -18.35
C LYS A 94 -7.16 4.00 -17.18
N GLU A 95 -6.76 2.75 -16.94
CA GLU A 95 -5.76 2.41 -15.93
C GLU A 95 -4.52 3.30 -16.16
N PRO A 96 -4.20 4.20 -15.23
CA PRO A 96 -3.18 5.19 -15.48
C PRO A 96 -1.82 4.49 -15.44
N GLU A 97 -1.00 4.75 -16.45
CA GLU A 97 0.38 4.30 -16.41
C GLU A 97 1.09 4.90 -15.19
N SER A 98 2.02 4.14 -14.60
CA SER A 98 2.80 4.60 -13.45
C SER A 98 3.55 5.90 -13.73
N ALA A 99 3.96 6.13 -14.98
CA ALA A 99 4.54 7.38 -15.43
C ALA A 99 3.54 8.55 -15.35
N ASN A 100 2.29 8.36 -15.77
CA ASN A 100 1.25 9.40 -15.76
C ASN A 100 0.85 9.78 -14.34
N VAL A 101 0.69 8.80 -13.45
CA VAL A 101 0.41 9.05 -12.03
C VAL A 101 1.57 9.80 -11.40
N LYS A 102 2.81 9.37 -11.65
CA LYS A 102 4.01 10.03 -11.14
C LYS A 102 4.09 11.48 -11.63
N LEU A 103 3.89 11.75 -12.92
CA LEU A 103 3.95 13.11 -13.47
C LEU A 103 2.86 14.02 -12.91
N THR A 104 1.64 13.50 -12.76
CA THR A 104 0.48 14.28 -12.31
C THR A 104 0.54 14.58 -10.82
N LEU A 105 1.00 13.61 -10.01
CA LEU A 105 1.04 13.72 -8.56
C LEU A 105 2.45 14.02 -8.02
N GLN A 106 3.46 14.21 -8.88
CA GLN A 106 4.86 14.40 -8.44
C GLN A 106 5.06 15.59 -7.52
N ARG A 107 4.25 16.64 -7.73
CA ARG A 107 4.33 17.88 -6.95
C ARG A 107 3.66 17.72 -5.58
N ASP A 108 2.69 16.83 -5.51
CA ASP A 108 1.82 16.67 -4.36
C ASP A 108 2.19 15.46 -3.51
N ILE A 109 3.10 14.61 -3.99
CA ILE A 109 3.42 13.31 -3.38
C ILE A 109 4.93 13.06 -3.38
N ASP A 110 5.48 12.80 -2.19
CA ASP A 110 6.87 12.44 -1.99
C ASP A 110 7.06 10.92 -2.16
N VAL A 111 7.54 10.52 -3.34
CA VAL A 111 7.83 9.11 -3.66
C VAL A 111 9.25 8.69 -3.30
N GLN A 112 10.11 9.64 -2.90
CA GLN A 112 11.51 9.36 -2.59
C GLN A 112 11.74 9.19 -1.09
N HIS A 113 11.07 10.01 -0.29
CA HIS A 113 11.19 10.00 1.15
C HIS A 113 9.83 9.76 1.79
N ARG A 114 9.69 8.60 2.42
CA ARG A 114 8.51 8.31 3.22
C ARG A 114 8.50 9.22 4.44
N ARG A 115 7.71 10.30 4.42
CA ARG A 115 7.55 11.16 5.61
C ARG A 115 6.77 10.41 6.69
N PHE A 116 7.05 10.73 7.95
CA PHE A 116 6.35 10.17 9.09
C PHE A 116 6.49 11.07 10.32
N CYS A 117 5.56 10.93 11.26
CA CYS A 117 5.66 11.57 12.58
C CYS A 117 6.12 10.52 13.61
N PRO A 118 7.29 10.69 14.27
CA PRO A 118 7.78 9.74 15.27
C PRO A 118 6.84 9.56 16.46
N ALA A 119 6.22 10.64 16.95
CA ALA A 119 5.26 10.58 18.06
C ALA A 119 4.00 9.78 17.67
N CYS A 120 3.42 10.09 16.51
CA CYS A 120 2.26 9.37 16.01
C CYS A 120 2.58 7.90 15.72
N LEU A 121 3.79 7.58 15.25
CA LEU A 121 4.20 6.20 15.01
C LEU A 121 4.38 5.45 16.33
N LYS A 122 4.88 6.10 17.38
CA LYS A 122 4.98 5.51 18.73
C LYS A 122 3.60 5.22 19.33
N GLU A 123 2.64 6.11 19.13
CA GLU A 123 1.27 5.95 19.65
C GLU A 123 0.44 4.95 18.84
N ASN A 124 0.46 5.08 17.51
CA ASN A 124 -0.45 4.36 16.63
C ASN A 124 0.20 3.14 15.95
N GLY A 125 1.53 3.06 15.89
CA GLY A 125 2.26 1.92 15.33
C GLY A 125 2.09 1.69 13.82
N VAL A 126 1.55 2.66 13.08
CA VAL A 126 1.26 2.56 11.65
C VAL A 126 1.67 3.82 10.90
N TYR A 127 2.03 3.66 9.62
CA TYR A 127 2.27 4.80 8.73
C TYR A 127 0.99 5.23 8.05
N GLN A 128 0.70 6.52 8.13
CA GLN A 128 -0.47 7.12 7.48
C GLN A 128 -0.24 7.29 5.98
N LEU A 129 -1.27 7.00 5.17
CA LEU A 129 -1.26 7.21 3.73
C LEU A 129 -0.97 8.67 3.37
N LEU A 130 -1.65 9.60 4.06
CA LEU A 130 -1.52 11.04 3.82
C LEU A 130 -0.13 11.59 4.13
N TRP A 131 0.72 10.89 4.89
CA TRP A 131 2.09 11.37 5.11
C TRP A 131 2.93 11.35 3.83
N GLN A 132 2.49 10.67 2.77
CA GLN A 132 3.16 10.74 1.49
C GLN A 132 2.80 12.00 0.70
N THR A 133 1.91 12.87 1.19
CA THR A 133 1.58 14.12 0.50
C THR A 133 2.55 15.25 0.86
N SER A 134 2.85 16.12 -0.10
CA SER A 134 3.79 17.23 0.06
C SER A 134 3.30 18.29 1.07
N THR A 135 1.99 18.34 1.30
CA THR A 135 1.30 19.23 2.23
C THR A 135 1.54 18.89 3.70
N VAL A 136 1.85 17.63 4.03
CA VAL A 136 2.17 17.23 5.40
C VAL A 136 3.64 17.54 5.69
N ARG A 137 3.87 18.45 6.64
CA ARG A 137 5.21 18.76 7.16
C ARG A 137 5.56 17.74 8.25
N SER A 138 6.73 17.12 8.12
CA SER A 138 7.35 16.21 9.09
C SER A 138 7.98 16.97 10.24
#